data_AF-A0ABD5WK35-F1
#
_entry.id   AF-A0ABD5WK35-F1
#
_cell.length_a   1.000
_cell.length_b   1.000
_cell.length_c   1.000
_cell.angle_alpha   90.00
_cell.angle_beta   90.00
_cell.angle_gamma   90.00
#
_symmetry.space_group_name_H-M   'P 1'
#
loop_
_entity.id
_entity.type
_entity.pdbx_description
1 polymer ?
#
loop_
_entity_poly.entity_id
_entity_poly.type
_entity_poly.pdbx_seq_one_letter_code
_entity_poly.pdbx_strand_id
1 'polypeptide(L)'
;MFVGHEAVAFALAAWLARAAGADRAAAVSLGLVAGGVALLPDLDLSYGVVRALVATAAGDPPTWDRFWGVSNALHRGITHPLPVGAAATAVFAGGVALGRRPEEVAAVDADAAGAASRLARRARLAAVGVAAAGAGCV
;
A
#
# COMPACT_ATOMS: atom_id res chain seq x y z
N MET A 1 5.39 -3.07 11.22
CA MET A 1 6.74 -2.68 10.76
C MET A 1 6.60 -1.29 10.21
N PHE A 2 6.84 -0.28 11.02
CA PHE A 2 6.15 1.02 10.90
C PHE A 2 6.70 2.00 9.86
N VAL A 3 7.85 1.74 9.23
CA VAL A 3 8.49 2.71 8.29
C VAL A 3 8.92 2.07 6.97
N GLY A 4 9.03 0.74 6.94
CA GLY A 4 9.47 0.02 5.75
C GLY A 4 8.34 -0.20 4.75
N HIS A 5 7.13 -0.44 5.24
CA HIS A 5 6.03 -0.86 4.38
C HIS A 5 5.42 0.28 3.55
N GLU A 6 5.52 1.54 3.97
CA GLU A 6 5.07 2.70 3.22
C GLU A 6 6.02 2.96 2.05
N ALA A 7 7.33 2.86 2.31
CA ALA A 7 8.36 2.94 1.27
C ALA A 7 8.23 1.77 0.27
N VAL A 8 7.97 0.56 0.76
CA VAL A 8 7.72 -0.63 -0.08
C VAL A 8 6.43 -0.47 -0.89
N ALA A 9 5.34 0.03 -0.29
CA ALA A 9 4.09 0.30 -0.99
C ALA A 9 4.26 1.37 -2.06
N PHE A 10 4.96 2.46 -1.75
CA PHE A 10 5.34 3.49 -2.70
C PHE A 10 6.12 2.89 -3.88
N ALA A 11 7.19 2.15 -3.57
CA ALA A 11 8.09 1.60 -4.58
C ALA A 11 7.37 0.59 -5.48
N LEU A 12 6.56 -0.30 -4.88
CA LEU A 12 5.76 -1.28 -5.61
C LEU A 12 4.74 -0.61 -6.51
N ALA A 13 3.95 0.34 -6.00
CA ALA A 13 2.91 1.01 -6.78
C ALA A 13 3.52 1.84 -7.92
N ALA A 14 4.58 2.60 -7.65
CA ALA A 14 5.29 3.35 -8.68
C ALA A 14 5.91 2.42 -9.73
N TRP A 15 6.54 1.33 -9.31
CA TRP A 15 7.12 0.34 -10.21
C TRP A 15 6.06 -0.34 -11.08
N LEU A 16 4.94 -0.79 -10.50
CA LEU A 16 3.81 -1.38 -11.22
C LEU A 16 3.22 -0.40 -12.24
N ALA A 17 3.04 0.87 -11.86
CA ALA A 17 2.55 1.91 -12.76
C ALA A 17 3.50 2.13 -13.95
N ARG A 18 4.82 2.22 -13.70
CA ARG A 18 5.84 2.29 -14.77
C ARG A 18 5.84 1.03 -15.63
N ALA A 19 5.65 -0.13 -15.01
CA ALA A 19 5.59 -1.40 -15.73
C ALA A 19 4.37 -1.49 -16.65
N ALA A 20 3.25 -0.87 -16.25
CA ALA A 20 2.01 -0.78 -17.01
C ALA A 20 2.08 0.20 -18.20
N GLY A 21 3.02 1.15 -18.18
CA GLY A 21 3.22 2.16 -19.22
C GLY A 21 2.82 3.58 -18.81
N ALA A 22 2.43 3.80 -17.55
CA ALA A 22 2.14 5.14 -17.04
C ALA A 22 3.40 6.02 -17.12
N ASP A 23 3.22 7.32 -17.36
CA ASP A 23 4.32 8.28 -17.34
C ASP A 23 4.95 8.42 -15.94
N ARG A 24 6.03 9.18 -15.84
CA ARG A 24 6.77 9.35 -14.57
C ARG A 24 5.92 10.06 -13.51
N ALA A 25 5.16 11.07 -13.89
CA ALA A 25 4.37 11.86 -12.95
C ALA A 25 3.27 11.00 -12.35
N ALA A 26 2.50 10.31 -13.19
CA ALA A 26 1.44 9.39 -12.78
C ALA A 26 1.97 8.26 -11.88
N ALA A 27 3.12 7.67 -12.22
CA ALA A 27 3.71 6.62 -11.41
C ALA A 27 4.15 7.12 -10.02
N VAL A 28 4.75 8.31 -9.93
CA VAL A 28 5.12 8.92 -8.65
C VAL A 28 3.87 9.23 -7.83
N SER A 29 2.84 9.81 -8.44
CA SER A 29 1.57 10.10 -7.76
C SER A 29 0.92 8.85 -7.20
N LEU A 30 0.85 7.76 -7.99
CA LEU A 30 0.32 6.47 -7.53
C LEU A 30 1.17 5.89 -6.38
N GLY A 31 2.49 6.00 -6.46
CA GLY A 31 3.39 5.65 -5.37
C GLY A 31 3.09 6.43 -4.10
N LEU A 32 2.96 7.76 -4.19
CA LEU A 32 2.67 8.63 -3.04
C LEU A 32 1.32 8.30 -2.41
N VAL A 33 0.29 8.03 -3.22
CA VAL A 33 -1.02 7.59 -2.72
C VAL A 33 -0.90 6.25 -2.01
N ALA A 34 -0.25 5.26 -2.61
CA ALA A 34 -0.09 3.94 -2.00
C ALA A 34 0.72 4.00 -0.68
N GLY A 35 1.83 4.74 -0.66
CA GLY A 35 2.62 4.96 0.54
C GLY A 35 1.83 5.71 1.62
N GLY A 36 1.07 6.74 1.25
CA GLY A 36 0.22 7.49 2.17
C GLY A 36 -0.93 6.66 2.76
N VAL A 37 -1.54 5.78 1.96
CA VAL A 37 -2.55 4.82 2.46
C VAL A 37 -1.89 3.78 3.39
N ALA A 38 -0.66 3.35 3.09
CA ALA A 38 0.09 2.45 3.94
C ALA A 38 0.51 3.06 5.29
N LEU A 39 0.42 4.39 5.45
CA LEU A 39 0.61 5.08 6.73
C LEU A 39 -0.61 5.01 7.66
N LEU A 40 -1.81 4.73 7.12
CA LEU A 40 -3.05 4.71 7.91
C LEU A 40 -3.01 3.71 9.08
N PRO A 41 -2.48 2.48 8.92
CA PRO A 41 -2.29 1.57 10.04
C PRO A 41 -1.42 2.18 11.15
N ASP A 42 -0.33 2.90 10.84
CA ASP A 42 0.61 3.44 11.82
C ASP A 42 0.03 4.57 12.70
N LEU A 43 -1.15 5.10 12.34
CA LEU A 43 -1.88 6.04 13.18
C LEU A 43 -2.30 5.42 14.53
N ASP A 44 -2.39 4.10 14.61
CA ASP A 44 -2.67 3.38 15.87
C ASP A 44 -1.58 3.58 16.93
N LEU A 45 -0.31 3.73 16.53
CA LEU A 45 0.80 4.10 17.41
C LEU A 45 0.67 5.52 17.89
N SER A 46 0.37 6.45 16.98
CA SER A 46 0.23 7.87 17.29
C SER A 46 -0.89 8.08 18.31
N TYR A 47 -2.02 7.41 18.09
CA TYR A 47 -3.12 7.38 19.05
C TYR A 47 -2.73 6.69 20.36
N GLY A 48 -2.01 5.58 20.30
CA GLY A 48 -1.47 4.89 21.49
C GLY A 48 -0.61 5.81 22.35
N VAL A 49 0.27 6.62 21.73
CA VAL A 49 1.09 7.62 22.42
C VAL A 49 0.21 8.68 23.09
N VAL A 50 -0.74 9.27 22.36
CA VAL A 50 -1.66 10.28 22.91
C VAL A 50 -2.42 9.71 24.12
N ARG A 51 -2.92 8.48 24.04
CA ARG A 51 -3.63 7.83 25.14
C ARG A 51 -2.71 7.54 26.33
N ALA A 52 -1.47 7.13 26.08
CA ALA A 52 -0.49 6.92 27.15
C ALA A 52 -0.18 8.25 27.88
N LEU A 53 -0.03 9.35 27.14
CA LEU A 53 0.20 10.67 27.72
C LEU A 53 -1.00 11.15 28.55
N VAL A 54 -2.23 11.00 28.04
CA VAL A 54 -3.45 11.36 28.77
C VAL A 54 -3.61 10.54 30.06
N ALA A 55 -3.35 9.23 30.00
CA ALA A 55 -3.40 8.38 31.19
C ALA A 55 -2.34 8.79 32.22
N THR A 56 -1.12 9.07 31.76
CA THR A 56 -0.01 9.53 32.63
C THR A 56 -0.35 10.85 33.32
N ALA A 57 -0.96 11.79 32.60
CA ALA A 57 -1.44 13.04 33.18
C ALA A 57 -2.56 12.85 34.22
N ALA A 58 -3.31 11.74 34.13
CA ALA A 58 -4.32 11.34 35.11
C ALA A 58 -3.75 10.53 36.29
N GLY A 59 -2.43 10.34 36.38
CA GLY A 59 -1.76 9.65 37.47
C GLY A 59 -1.51 8.15 37.24
N ASP A 60 -1.88 7.62 36.07
CA ASP A 60 -1.53 6.25 35.69
C ASP A 60 -0.03 6.12 35.36
N PRO A 61 0.63 4.99 35.68
CA PRO A 61 2.01 4.76 35.25
C PRO A 61 2.10 4.53 33.73
N PRO A 62 3.09 5.14 33.03
CA PRO A 62 3.33 4.91 31.62
C PRO A 62 4.01 3.54 31.43
N THR A 63 3.22 2.54 31.06
CA THR A 63 3.71 1.17 30.86
C THR A 63 3.65 0.76 29.39
N TRP A 64 4.64 -0.05 29.00
CA TRP A 64 4.75 -0.59 27.65
C TRP A 64 3.54 -1.45 27.29
N ASP A 65 3.06 -2.28 28.21
CA ASP A 65 1.91 -3.16 27.99
C ASP A 65 0.62 -2.38 27.73
N ARG A 66 0.43 -1.24 28.40
CA ARG A 66 -0.75 -0.40 28.21
C ARG A 66 -0.73 0.29 26.85
N PHE A 67 0.44 0.80 26.44
CA PHE A 67 0.63 1.36 25.11
C PHE A 67 0.31 0.34 24.02
N TRP A 68 0.94 -0.85 24.06
CA TRP A 68 0.69 -1.90 23.08
C TRP A 68 -0.73 -2.46 23.16
N GLY A 69 -1.33 -2.53 24.35
CA GLY A 69 -2.71 -2.95 24.51
C GLY A 69 -3.68 -2.08 23.71
N VAL A 70 -3.52 -0.75 23.79
CA VAL A 70 -4.34 0.21 23.04
C VAL A 70 -4.05 0.13 21.54
N SER A 71 -2.77 0.21 21.13
CA SER A 71 -2.42 0.19 19.71
C SER A 71 -2.81 -1.13 19.04
N ASN A 72 -2.60 -2.28 19.68
CA ASN A 72 -2.99 -3.58 19.12
C ASN A 72 -4.51 -3.76 19.02
N ALA A 73 -5.28 -3.22 19.98
CA ALA A 73 -6.73 -3.27 19.93
C ALA A 73 -7.27 -2.46 18.73
N LEU A 74 -6.71 -1.27 18.50
CA LEU A 74 -7.05 -0.45 17.33
C LEU A 74 -6.64 -1.13 16.03
N HIS A 75 -5.40 -1.66 15.98
CA HIS A 75 -4.86 -2.38 14.84
C HIS A 75 -5.77 -3.52 14.37
N ARG A 76 -6.27 -4.32 15.30
CA ARG A 76 -7.10 -5.50 14.98
C ARG A 76 -8.57 -5.15 14.73
N GLY A 77 -9.07 -4.11 15.40
CA GLY A 77 -10.48 -3.73 15.34
C GLY A 77 -10.79 -2.72 14.23
N ILE A 78 -10.18 -1.54 14.30
CA ILE A 78 -10.54 -0.38 13.49
C ILE A 78 -9.64 -0.24 12.28
N THR A 79 -8.33 -0.36 12.48
CA THR A 79 -7.32 -0.11 11.44
C THR A 79 -6.81 -1.38 10.79
N HIS A 80 -7.55 -2.49 10.89
CA HIS A 80 -7.12 -3.74 10.27
C HIS A 80 -6.88 -3.48 8.77
N PRO A 81 -5.65 -3.70 8.27
CA PRO A 81 -5.26 -3.18 6.94
C PRO A 81 -6.12 -3.75 5.80
N LEU A 82 -6.64 -4.97 5.95
CA LEU A 82 -7.44 -5.65 4.94
C LEU A 82 -8.82 -5.01 4.74
N PRO A 83 -9.70 -4.90 5.77
CA PRO A 83 -10.98 -4.21 5.61
C PRO A 83 -10.85 -2.76 5.16
N VAL A 84 -9.92 -2.00 5.75
CA VAL A 84 -9.71 -0.58 5.41
C VAL A 84 -9.18 -0.44 3.99
N GLY A 85 -8.19 -1.24 3.61
CA GLY A 85 -7.64 -1.24 2.25
C GLY A 85 -8.66 -1.68 1.20
N ALA A 86 -9.49 -2.68 1.51
CA ALA A 86 -10.56 -3.15 0.63
C ALA A 86 -11.64 -2.07 0.44
N ALA A 87 -12.08 -1.42 1.53
CA ALA A 87 -13.06 -0.34 1.47
C ALA A 87 -12.53 0.86 0.68
N ALA A 88 -11.29 1.29 0.94
CA ALA A 88 -10.65 2.38 0.20
C ALA A 88 -10.54 2.05 -1.31
N THR A 89 -10.15 0.82 -1.63
CA THR A 89 -10.07 0.33 -3.01
C THR A 89 -11.44 0.34 -3.69
N ALA A 90 -12.48 -0.16 -3.01
CA ALA A 90 -13.83 -0.19 -3.54
C ALA A 90 -14.40 1.21 -3.79
N VAL A 91 -14.19 2.15 -2.86
CA VAL A 91 -14.63 3.55 -3.01
C VAL A 91 -13.91 4.22 -4.17
N PHE A 92 -12.59 4.05 -4.26
CA PHE A 92 -11.80 4.65 -5.34
C PHE A 92 -12.16 4.06 -6.71
N ALA A 93 -12.27 2.74 -6.80
CA ALA A 93 -12.69 2.04 -8.02
C ALA A 93 -14.11 2.44 -8.43
N GLY A 94 -15.04 2.50 -7.46
CA GLY A 94 -16.41 2.95 -7.69
C GLY A 94 -16.49 4.39 -8.18
N GLY A 95 -15.74 5.31 -7.55
CA GLY A 95 -15.67 6.71 -7.99
C GLY A 95 -15.13 6.86 -9.41
N VAL A 96 -14.13 6.07 -9.78
CA VAL A 96 -13.58 6.04 -11.15
C VAL A 96 -14.58 5.45 -12.15
N ALA A 97 -15.31 4.39 -11.77
CA ALA A 97 -16.27 3.73 -12.65
C ALA A 97 -17.52 4.60 -12.92
N LEU A 98 -18.00 5.33 -11.92
CA LEU A 98 -19.19 6.20 -12.04
C LEU A 98 -18.94 7.43 -12.94
N GLY A 99 -17.69 7.82 -13.15
CA GLY A 99 -17.31 8.96 -13.99
C GLY A 99 -17.03 8.62 -15.45
N ARG A 100 -17.05 7.34 -15.83
CA ARG A 100 -16.63 6.88 -17.17
C ARG A 100 -17.78 6.32 -17.99
N ARG A 101 -17.70 6.52 -19.30
CA ARG A 101 -18.63 5.89 -20.24
C ARG A 101 -18.34 4.38 -20.36
N PRO A 102 -19.32 3.53 -20.68
CA PRO A 102 -19.12 2.08 -20.79
C PRO A 102 -17.99 1.71 -21.77
N GLU A 103 -17.87 2.43 -22.88
CA GLU A 103 -16.75 2.29 -23.83
C GLU A 103 -15.38 2.61 -23.22
N GLU A 104 -15.30 3.60 -22.32
CA GLU A 104 -14.06 3.96 -21.63
C GLU A 104 -13.69 2.93 -20.55
N VAL A 105 -14.67 2.36 -19.86
CA VAL A 105 -14.45 1.28 -18.89
C VAL A 105 -13.90 0.04 -19.59
N ALA A 106 -14.51 -0.37 -20.72
CA ALA A 106 -14.04 -1.51 -21.50
C ALA A 106 -12.61 -1.29 -22.06
N ALA A 107 -12.28 -0.06 -22.47
CA ALA A 107 -10.93 0.30 -22.90
C ALA A 107 -9.92 0.22 -21.74
N VAL A 108 -10.28 0.72 -20.55
CA VAL A 108 -9.44 0.62 -19.34
C VAL A 108 -9.20 -0.83 -18.93
N ASP A 109 -10.21 -1.70 -19.01
CA ASP A 109 -10.07 -3.13 -18.72
C ASP A 109 -9.13 -3.83 -19.70
N ALA A 110 -9.24 -3.52 -21.00
CA ALA A 110 -8.35 -4.04 -22.03
C ALA A 110 -6.91 -3.55 -21.83
N ASP A 111 -6.72 -2.28 -21.47
CA ASP A 111 -5.43 -1.69 -21.17
C ASP A 111 -4.81 -2.27 -19.89
N ALA A 112 -5.61 -2.53 -18.86
CA ALA A 112 -5.20 -3.18 -17.62
C ALA A 112 -4.76 -4.63 -17.86
N ALA A 113 -5.50 -5.39 -18.67
CA ALA A 113 -5.12 -6.73 -19.10
C ALA A 113 -3.82 -6.72 -19.92
N GLY A 114 -3.69 -5.75 -20.83
CA GLY A 114 -2.46 -5.50 -21.59
C GLY A 114 -1.27 -5.18 -20.66
N ALA A 115 -1.46 -4.30 -19.69
CA ALA A 115 -0.46 -3.95 -18.68
C ALA A 115 -0.03 -5.14 -17.83
N ALA A 116 -0.98 -5.95 -17.35
CA ALA A 116 -0.73 -7.16 -16.59
C ALA A 116 0.12 -8.17 -17.39
N SER A 117 -0.19 -8.36 -18.67
CA SER A 117 0.58 -9.24 -19.55
C SER A 117 2.02 -8.73 -19.79
N ARG A 118 2.22 -7.41 -19.92
CA ARG A 118 3.54 -6.77 -20.05
C ARG A 118 4.36 -6.92 -18.77
N LEU A 119 3.74 -6.73 -17.61
CA LEU A 119 4.35 -6.92 -16.30
C LEU A 119 4.79 -8.37 -16.10
N ALA A 120 3.90 -9.34 -16.37
CA ALA A 120 4.21 -10.76 -16.27
C ALA A 120 5.39 -11.15 -17.17
N ARG A 121 5.47 -10.59 -18.39
CA ARG A 121 6.59 -10.79 -19.30
C ARG A 121 7.91 -10.22 -18.75
N ARG A 122 7.89 -9.00 -18.21
CA ARG A 122 9.08 -8.35 -17.62
C ARG A 122 9.58 -9.09 -16.37
N ALA A 123 8.68 -9.54 -15.50
CA ALA A 123 9.01 -10.34 -14.34
C ALA A 123 9.69 -11.67 -14.73
N ARG A 124 9.17 -12.34 -15.77
CA ARG A 124 9.80 -13.55 -16.32
C ARG A 124 11.20 -13.27 -16.88
N LEU A 125 11.38 -12.20 -17.65
CA LEU A 125 12.70 -11.82 -18.19
C LEU A 125 13.71 -11.49 -17.09
N ALA A 126 13.29 -10.78 -16.04
CA ALA A 126 14.13 -10.49 -14.88
C ALA A 126 14.54 -11.76 -14.12
N ALA A 127 13.61 -12.70 -13.92
CA ALA A 127 13.91 -13.98 -13.28
C ALA A 127 14.91 -14.84 -14.08
N VAL A 128 14.77 -14.87 -15.42
CA VAL A 128 15.73 -15.55 -16.31
C VAL A 128 17.11 -14.88 -16.27
N GLY A 129 17.17 -13.54 -16.24
CA GLY A 129 18.42 -12.80 -16.12
C GLY A 129 19.16 -13.05 -14.80
N VAL A 130 18.42 -13.12 -13.68
CA VAL A 130 18.99 -13.46 -12.36
C VAL A 130 19.51 -14.90 -12.33
N ALA A 131 18.78 -15.85 -12.92
CA ALA A 131 19.25 -17.24 -13.02
C ALA A 131 20.52 -17.39 -13.89
N ALA A 132 20.61 -16.63 -14.99
CA ALA A 132 21.80 -16.61 -15.84
C ALA A 132 23.01 -15.93 -15.15
N ALA A 133 22.79 -14.88 -14.36
CA ALA A 133 23.84 -14.22 -13.58
C ALA A 133 24.35 -15.08 -12.41
N GLY A 134 23.48 -15.88 -11.79
CA GLY A 134 23.86 -16.82 -10.73
C GLY A 134 24.67 -18.03 -11.22
N ALA A 135 24.50 -18.43 -12.47
CA ALA A 135 25.24 -19.56 -13.06
C ALA A 135 26.68 -19.22 -13.50
N GLY A 136 27.06 -17.93 -13.54
CA GLY A 136 28.40 -17.47 -13.91
C GLY A 136 29.40 -17.35 -12.76
N CYS A 137 29.01 -17.68 -11.52
CA CYS A 137 29.84 -17.56 -10.32
C CYS A 137 30.26 -18.92 -9.72
N VAL A 138 30.20 -20.02 -10.48
CA VAL A 138 30.62 -21.37 -10.05
C VAL A 138 31.83 -21.84 -10.84
#